data_AF-A0A956NSZ6-F1
#
_entry.id   AF-A0A956NSZ6-F1
#
_cell.length_a   1.000
_cell.length_b   1.000
_cell.length_c   1.000
_cell.angle_alpha   90.00
_cell.angle_beta   90.00
_cell.angle_gamma   90.00
#
_symmetry.space_group_name_H-M   'P 1'
#
loop_
_entity.id
_entity.type
_entity.pdbx_description
1 polymer ?
#
loop_
_entity_poly.entity_id
_entity_poly.type
_entity_poly.pdbx_seq_one_letter_code
_entity_poly.pdbx_strand_id
1 'polypeptide(L)' 'SYMRAMIPHHSIAVLTSRRAQIADPRVRELADSIIAAQVREIELMKRLIADLDDRD' A
#
# COMPACT_ATOMS: atom_id res chain seq x y z
N SER A 1 1.07 -1.53 -16.70
CA SER A 1 -0.35 -1.28 -16.40
C SER A 1 -0.48 -0.53 -15.08
N TYR A 2 -1.61 0.14 -14.85
CA TYR A 2 -1.88 0.94 -13.64
C TYR A 2 -1.52 0.21 -12.34
N MET A 3 -2.03 -1.02 -12.16
CA MET A 3 -1.81 -1.80 -10.93
C MET A 3 -0.34 -2.17 -10.70
N ARG A 4 0.39 -2.56 -11.76
CA ARG A 4 1.83 -2.87 -11.65
C ARG A 4 2.66 -1.64 -11.22
N ALA A 5 2.22 -0.42 -11.55
CA ALA A 5 2.85 0.83 -11.11
C ALA A 5 2.40 1.28 -9.70
N MET A 6 1.17 0.99 -9.31
CA MET A 6 0.65 1.37 -7.99
C MET A 6 1.16 0.50 -6.84
N ILE A 7 1.50 -0.77 -7.09
CA ILE A 7 2.13 -1.63 -6.09
C ILE A 7 3.42 -1.01 -5.50
N PRO A 8 4.43 -0.59 -6.30
CA PRO A 8 5.63 0.04 -5.76
C PRO A 8 5.35 1.44 -5.17
N HIS A 9 4.44 2.22 -5.75
CA HIS A 9 4.02 3.52 -5.19
C HIS A 9 3.48 3.36 -3.76
N HIS A 10 2.57 2.42 -3.53
CA HIS A 10 2.05 2.11 -2.19
C HIS A 10 3.12 1.52 -1.27
N SER A 11 3.98 0.64 -1.78
CA SER A 11 5.04 0.04 -0.98
C SER A 11 6.00 1.09 -0.39
N ILE A 12 6.30 2.15 -1.14
CA ILE A 12 7.12 3.27 -0.68
C ILE A 12 6.40 4.07 0.43
N ALA A 13 5.11 4.33 0.29
CA ALA A 13 4.35 5.03 1.33
C ALA A 13 4.22 4.20 2.61
N VAL A 14 3.99 2.88 2.52
CA VAL A 14 4.05 1.96 3.68
C VAL A 14 5.42 2.02 4.35
N LEU A 15 6.50 1.93 3.58
CA LEU A 15 7.87 1.97 4.12
C LEU A 15 8.16 3.29 4.84
N THR A 16 7.72 4.40 4.25
CA THR A 16 7.88 5.75 4.79
C THR A 16 7.12 5.89 6.11
N SER A 17 5.85 5.50 6.15
CA SER A 17 5.02 5.54 7.36
C SER A 17 5.58 4.68 8.51
N ARG A 18 6.15 3.51 8.20
CA ARG A 18 6.79 2.62 9.20
C ARG A 18 8.07 3.21 9.80
N ARG A 19 8.85 3.95 9.00
CA ARG A 19 10.15 4.51 9.42
C ARG A 19 10.06 5.92 9.99
N ALA A 20 8.95 6.61 9.76
CA ALA A 20 8.77 7.97 10.24
C ALA A 20 8.85 8.03 11.77
N GLN A 21 9.72 8.91 12.28
CA GLN A 21 9.76 9.25 13.71
C GLN A 21 8.67 10.29 13.99
N ILE A 22 7.51 9.82 14.43
CA ILE A 22 6.32 10.65 14.68
C ILE A 22 6.06 10.69 16.18
N ALA A 23 6.11 11.88 16.78
CA ALA A 23 5.85 12.10 18.19
C ALA A 23 4.37 12.39 18.50
N ASP A 24 3.65 13.08 17.60
CA ASP A 24 2.23 13.38 17.80
C ASP A 24 1.38 12.10 17.58
N PRO A 25 0.59 11.66 18.58
CA PRO A 25 -0.18 10.43 18.49
C PRO A 25 -1.24 10.45 17.38
N ARG A 26 -1.79 11.62 17.03
CA ARG A 26 -2.78 11.75 15.94
C ARG A 26 -2.14 11.52 14.57
N VAL A 27 -0.89 11.97 14.42
CA VAL A 27 -0.12 11.76 13.19
C VAL A 27 0.36 10.30 13.09
N ARG A 28 0.65 9.66 14.23
CA ARG A 28 0.93 8.21 14.27
C ARG A 28 -0.28 7.40 13.82
N GLU A 29 -1.47 7.72 14.35
CA GLU A 29 -2.71 7.08 13.94
C GLU A 29 -2.98 7.24 12.44
N LEU A 30 -2.73 8.43 11.88
CA LEU A 30 -2.79 8.63 10.44
C LEU A 30 -1.81 7.71 9.68
N ALA A 31 -0.54 7.65 10.11
CA ALA A 31 0.46 6.77 9.48
C ALA A 31 0.05 5.29 9.52
N ASP A 32 -0.52 4.84 10.64
CA ASP A 32 -0.99 3.46 10.80
C ASP A 32 -2.20 3.18 9.90
N SER A 33 -3.12 4.13 9.75
CA SER A 33 -4.25 4.01 8.82
C SER A 33 -3.81 3.92 7.36
N ILE A 34 -2.80 4.72 6.97
CA ILE A 34 -2.17 4.67 5.63
C ILE A 34 -1.55 3.30 5.38
N ILE A 35 -0.79 2.77 6.35
CA ILE A 35 -0.18 1.43 6.24
C ILE A 35 -1.27 0.38 6.03
N ALA A 36 -2.32 0.41 6.87
CA ALA A 36 -3.38 -0.59 6.82
C ALA A 36 -4.13 -0.56 5.48
N ALA A 37 -4.46 0.62 4.96
CA ALA A 37 -5.12 0.77 3.67
C ALA A 37 -4.24 0.25 2.52
N GLN A 38 -3.01 0.73 2.43
CA GLN A 38 -2.15 0.44 1.30
C GLN A 38 -1.68 -1.01 1.24
N VAL A 39 -1.50 -1.68 2.38
CA VAL A 39 -1.24 -3.12 2.40
C VAL A 39 -2.44 -3.90 1.81
N ARG A 40 -3.68 -3.54 2.18
CA ARG A 40 -4.88 -4.19 1.60
C ARG A 40 -4.99 -3.95 0.10
N GLU A 41 -4.71 -2.73 -0.35
CA GLU A 41 -4.75 -2.34 -1.76
C GLU A 41 -3.68 -3.06 -2.59
N ILE A 42 -2.46 -3.21 -2.06
CA ILE A 42 -1.39 -4.01 -2.70
C ILE A 42 -1.87 -5.46 -2.93
N GLU A 43 -2.44 -6.10 -1.90
CA GLU A 43 -2.92 -7.49 -2.02
C GLU A 43 -4.14 -7.61 -2.94
N LEU A 44 -5.01 -6.60 -2.99
CA LEU A 44 -6.08 -6.55 -3.99
C LEU A 44 -5.51 -6.44 -5.41
N MET A 45 -4.58 -5.52 -5.65
CA MET A 45 -3.96 -5.34 -6.97
C MET A 45 -3.22 -6.58 -7.45
N LYS A 46 -2.47 -7.26 -6.57
CA LYS A 46 -1.81 -8.52 -6.92
C LYS A 46 -2.80 -9.60 -7.35
N ARG A 47 -3.91 -9.75 -6.62
CA ARG A 47 -4.97 -10.71 -6.97
C ARG A 47 -5.65 -10.38 -8.29
N LEU A 48 -5.95 -9.11 -8.53
CA LEU A 48 -6.56 -8.68 -9.79
C LEU A 48 -5.61 -8.84 -10.97
N ILE A 49 -4.30 -8.60 -10.80
CA ILE A 49 -3.32 -8.88 -11.85
C ILE A 49 -3.32 -10.37 -12.19
N ALA A 50 -3.27 -11.25 -11.19
CA ALA A 50 -3.29 -12.70 -11.42
C ALA A 50 -4.58 -13.16 -12.12
N ASP A 51 -5.75 -12.71 -11.66
CA ASP A 51 -7.05 -13.06 -12.26
C ASP A 51 -7.21 -12.56 -13.71
N LEU A 52 -6.57 -11.45 -14.07
CA LEU A 52 -6.58 -10.94 -15.44
C LEU A 52 -5.55 -11.66 -16.32
N ASP A 53 -4.35 -11.92 -15.81
CA ASP A 53 -3.30 -12.65 -16.54
C ASP A 53 -3.75 -14.11 -16.84
N ASP A 54 -4.59 -14.73 -15.99
CA ASP A 54 -5.15 -16.08 -16.20
C ASP A 54 -6.29 -16.15 -17.23
N ARG A 55 -6.85 -15.00 -17.63
CA ARG A 55 -7.98 -14.90 -18.59
C ARG A 55 -7.55 -14.60 -20.02
N ASP A 56 -6.28 -14.25 -20.21
CA ASP A 56 -5.64 -13.95 -21.50
C ASP A 56 -4.84 -15.16 -22.02
#